data_AF-A0A5J4KZZ5-F1
#
_entry.id   AF-A0A5J4KZZ5-F1
#
_cell.length_a   1.000
_cell.length_b   1.000
_cell.length_c   1.000
_cell.angle_alpha   90.00
_cell.angle_beta   90.00
_cell.angle_gamma   90.00
#
_symmetry.space_group_name_H-M   'P 1'
#
loop_
_entity.id
_entity.type
_entity.pdbx_description
1 polymer ?
#
loop_
_entity_poly.entity_id
_entity_poly.type
_entity_poly.pdbx_seq_one_letter_code
_entity_poly.pdbx_strand_id
1 'polypeptide(L)'
;MHEARTWRELLGKIIGDNKEKQRLIETLKVTPITLNRWINGESDPRPQNLRQLMNALPSKYQEQMRKFLKEEQGLGDFPPPTFEPLLTAIPAEFYARVLSTLASTTENLRFWSTCNLILQQALGHLDPERRGMSIWVVRCMPPSGTYHKVRSLRESVG
;
A
#
# COMPACT_ATOMS: atom_id res chain seq x y z
N MET A 1 -17.36 15.05 -20.26
CA MET A 1 -16.16 14.84 -19.41
C MET A 1 -15.01 14.52 -20.35
N HIS A 2 -13.99 15.37 -20.45
CA HIS A 2 -12.87 15.10 -21.35
C HIS A 2 -12.04 13.94 -20.80
N GLU A 3 -11.96 12.85 -21.56
CA GLU A 3 -10.98 11.79 -21.31
C GLU A 3 -9.60 12.37 -21.58
N ALA A 4 -8.69 12.23 -20.60
CA ALA A 4 -7.30 12.63 -20.80
C ALA A 4 -6.70 11.80 -21.93
N ARG A 5 -6.05 12.45 -22.88
CA ARG A 5 -5.41 11.83 -24.05
C ARG A 5 -3.91 11.67 -23.88
N THR A 6 -3.33 12.37 -22.90
CA THR A 6 -1.90 12.31 -22.59
C THR A 6 -1.66 12.13 -21.09
N TRP A 7 -0.46 11.70 -20.72
CA TRP A 7 -0.06 11.57 -19.31
C TRP A 7 -0.05 12.93 -18.59
N ARG A 8 0.24 14.03 -19.32
CA ARG A 8 0.22 15.41 -18.80
C ARG A 8 -1.19 15.86 -18.45
N GLU A 9 -2.15 15.58 -19.33
CA GLU A 9 -3.58 15.86 -19.05
C GLU A 9 -4.10 15.00 -17.89
N LEU A 10 -3.66 13.73 -17.82
CA LEU A 10 -4.01 12.85 -16.72
C LEU A 10 -3.45 13.39 -15.39
N LEU A 11 -2.19 13.81 -15.38
CA LEU A 11 -1.56 14.41 -14.21
C LEU A 11 -2.25 15.72 -13.82
N GLY A 12 -2.60 16.58 -14.80
CA GLY A 12 -3.37 17.80 -14.60
C GLY A 12 -4.73 17.55 -13.96
N LYS A 13 -5.42 16.48 -14.36
CA LYS A 13 -6.69 16.07 -13.75
C LYS A 13 -6.53 15.60 -12.30
N ILE A 14 -5.45 14.87 -11.99
CA ILE A 14 -5.18 14.34 -10.65
C ILE A 14 -4.82 15.48 -9.69
N ILE A 15 -3.98 16.42 -10.12
CA ILE A 15 -3.58 17.57 -9.29
C ILE A 15 -4.66 18.67 -9.21
N GLY A 16 -5.78 18.50 -9.92
CA GLY A 16 -6.96 19.36 -9.77
C GLY A 16 -7.56 19.27 -8.36
N ASP A 17 -7.31 18.17 -7.63
CA ASP A 17 -7.51 18.10 -6.19
C ASP A 17 -6.27 18.67 -5.47
N ASN A 18 -6.46 19.78 -4.75
CA ASN A 18 -5.40 20.43 -3.97
C ASN A 18 -4.76 19.48 -2.94
N LYS A 19 -5.49 18.49 -2.42
CA LYS A 19 -4.94 17.49 -1.49
C LYS A 19 -3.96 16.56 -2.21
N GLU A 20 -4.33 16.06 -3.38
CA GLU A 20 -3.48 15.19 -4.18
C GLU A 20 -2.25 15.94 -4.71
N LYS A 21 -2.42 17.21 -5.11
CA LYS A 21 -1.32 18.09 -5.50
C LYS A 21 -0.28 18.22 -4.39
N GLN A 22 -0.72 18.51 -3.16
CA GLN A 22 0.16 18.67 -2.01
C GLN A 22 0.85 17.36 -1.64
N ARG A 23 0.11 16.23 -1.65
CA ARG A 23 0.65 14.88 -1.42
C ARG A 23 1.75 14.51 -2.42
N LEU A 24 1.57 14.84 -3.69
CA LEU A 24 2.57 14.57 -4.74
C LEU A 24 3.81 15.46 -4.58
N ILE A 25 3.64 16.74 -4.24
CA ILE A 25 4.75 17.66 -3.96
C ILE A 25 5.64 17.13 -2.82
N GLU A 26 5.02 16.70 -1.73
CA GLU A 26 5.72 16.18 -0.55
C GLU A 26 6.42 14.83 -0.84
N THR A 27 5.72 13.92 -1.52
CA THR A 27 6.27 12.59 -1.87
C THR A 27 7.43 12.69 -2.86
N LEU A 28 7.29 13.52 -3.89
CA LEU A 28 8.28 13.67 -4.96
C LEU A 28 9.41 14.63 -4.59
N LYS A 29 9.27 15.39 -3.50
CA LYS A 29 10.20 16.46 -3.09
C LYS A 29 10.47 17.46 -4.22
N VAL A 30 9.45 17.75 -5.03
CA VAL A 30 9.52 18.73 -6.13
C VAL A 30 8.70 19.96 -5.81
N THR A 31 9.03 21.09 -6.42
CA THR A 31 8.24 22.31 -6.22
C THR A 31 6.91 22.25 -7.00
N PRO A 32 5.86 22.95 -6.53
CA PRO A 32 4.61 23.08 -7.29
C PRO A 32 4.82 23.63 -8.70
N ILE A 33 5.83 24.50 -8.88
CA ILE A 33 6.21 25.07 -10.18
C ILE A 33 6.73 23.97 -11.09
N THR A 34 7.60 23.07 -10.60
CA THR A 34 8.10 21.93 -11.36
C THR A 34 6.96 21.03 -11.85
N LEU A 35 5.97 20.77 -11.00
CA LEU A 35 4.82 19.94 -11.35
C LEU A 35 3.95 20.60 -12.44
N ASN A 36 3.72 21.91 -12.34
CA ASN A 36 3.01 22.67 -13.37
C ASN A 36 3.78 22.69 -14.70
N ARG A 37 5.12 22.82 -14.66
CA ARG A 37 5.95 22.77 -15.88
C ARG A 37 5.86 21.42 -16.60
N TRP A 38 5.74 20.32 -15.86
CA TRP A 38 5.53 19.01 -16.46
C TRP A 38 4.20 18.91 -17.18
N ILE A 39 3.13 19.43 -16.57
CA ILE A 39 1.77 19.42 -17.14
C ILE A 39 1.69 20.30 -18.38
N ASN A 40 2.34 21.47 -18.35
CA ASN A 40 2.37 22.40 -19.47
C ASN A 40 3.33 21.95 -20.60
N GLY A 41 4.14 20.92 -20.39
CA GLY A 41 5.15 20.48 -21.35
C GLY A 41 6.37 21.42 -21.45
N GLU A 42 6.55 22.31 -20.48
CA GLU A 42 7.72 23.22 -20.42
C GLU A 42 9.00 22.48 -20.02
N SER A 43 8.86 21.29 -19.40
CA SER A 43 9.99 20.42 -19.06
C SER A 43 9.55 18.98 -18.90
N ASP A 44 10.44 18.03 -19.18
CA ASP A 44 10.18 16.62 -18.95
C ASP A 44 10.70 16.16 -17.58
N PRO A 45 9.94 15.31 -16.87
CA PRO A 45 10.40 14.72 -15.61
C PRO A 45 11.61 13.81 -15.87
N ARG A 46 12.64 13.95 -15.03
CA ARG A 46 13.78 13.02 -15.04
C ARG A 46 13.27 11.58 -14.79
N PRO A 47 13.95 10.55 -15.33
CA PRO A 47 13.51 9.15 -15.16
C PRO A 47 13.29 8.73 -13.70
N GLN A 48 14.09 9.25 -12.76
CA GLN A 48 13.91 9.01 -11.32
C GLN A 48 12.60 9.60 -10.78
N ASN A 49 12.30 10.86 -11.14
CA ASN A 49 11.07 11.54 -10.72
C ASN A 49 9.84 10.88 -11.32
N LEU A 50 9.94 10.37 -12.56
CA LEU A 50 8.86 9.67 -13.23
C LEU A 50 8.57 8.30 -12.57
N ARG A 51 9.60 7.57 -12.15
CA ARG A 51 9.43 6.34 -11.34
C ARG A 51 8.75 6.64 -10.00
N GLN A 52 9.19 7.69 -9.31
CA GLN A 52 8.57 8.10 -8.05
C GLN A 52 7.12 8.56 -8.24
N LEU A 53 6.83 9.27 -9.33
CA LEU A 53 5.47 9.68 -9.71
C LEU A 53 4.57 8.46 -9.89
N MET A 54 5.03 7.45 -10.64
CA MET A 54 4.29 6.20 -10.84
C MET A 54 3.94 5.49 -9.52
N ASN A 55 4.85 5.52 -8.54
CA ASN A 55 4.62 4.92 -7.22
C ASN A 55 3.70 5.78 -6.32
N ALA A 56 3.74 7.10 -6.46
CA ALA A 56 2.94 8.02 -5.65
C ALA A 56 1.47 8.15 -6.12
N LEU A 57 1.19 7.81 -7.39
CA LEU A 57 -0.14 7.88 -7.97
C LEU A 57 -1.09 6.81 -7.38
N PRO A 58 -2.39 7.14 -7.17
CA PRO A 58 -3.38 6.13 -6.78
C PRO A 58 -3.47 4.99 -7.80
N SER A 59 -3.67 3.75 -7.33
CA SER A 59 -3.66 2.54 -8.18
C SER A 59 -4.60 2.62 -9.38
N LYS A 60 -5.74 3.31 -9.24
CA LYS A 60 -6.72 3.54 -10.32
C LYS A 60 -6.13 4.24 -11.55
N TYR A 61 -5.10 5.09 -11.37
CA TYR A 61 -4.50 5.88 -12.45
C TYR A 61 -3.16 5.32 -12.95
N GLN A 62 -2.56 4.35 -12.25
CA GLN A 62 -1.24 3.83 -12.59
C GLN A 62 -1.23 3.11 -13.96
N GLU A 63 -2.23 2.29 -14.25
CA GLU A 63 -2.32 1.58 -15.54
C GLU A 63 -2.52 2.56 -16.70
N GLN A 64 -3.40 3.55 -16.51
CA GLN A 64 -3.68 4.58 -17.50
C GLN A 64 -2.45 5.47 -17.76
N MET A 65 -1.74 5.86 -16.69
CA MET A 65 -0.49 6.63 -16.78
C MET A 65 0.59 5.86 -17.54
N ARG A 66 0.73 4.55 -17.28
CA ARG A 66 1.68 3.69 -17.98
C ARG A 66 1.38 3.58 -19.47
N LYS A 67 0.10 3.46 -19.83
CA LYS A 67 -0.31 3.41 -21.24
C LYS A 67 0.12 4.68 -21.98
N PHE A 68 -0.17 5.85 -21.41
CA PHE A 68 0.20 7.12 -22.03
C PHE A 68 1.71 7.35 -22.09
N LEU A 69 2.47 6.91 -21.08
CA LEU A 69 3.93 7.01 -21.10
C LEU A 69 4.57 6.08 -22.12
N LYS A 70 3.96 4.92 -22.44
CA LYS A 70 4.42 4.03 -23.51
C LYS A 70 4.15 4.58 -24.91
N GLU A 71 3.05 5.32 -25.06
CA GLU A 71 2.67 5.94 -26.33
C GLU A 71 3.54 7.15 -26.68
N GLU A 72 4.17 7.79 -25.69
CA GLU A 72 5.09 8.91 -25.91
C GLU A 72 6.54 8.45 -26.10
N GLN A 73 7.02 8.50 -27.34
CA GLN A 73 8.41 8.18 -27.68
C GLN A 73 9.38 9.15 -26.98
N GLY A 74 10.32 8.61 -26.18
CA GLY A 74 11.42 9.39 -25.59
C GLY A 74 11.53 9.34 -24.07
N LEU A 75 10.50 8.88 -23.35
CA LEU A 75 10.53 8.75 -21.88
C LEU A 75 11.05 7.38 -21.36
N GLY A 76 11.56 6.55 -22.26
CA GLY A 76 12.26 5.31 -21.96
C GLY A 76 11.35 4.10 -21.89
N ASP A 77 11.85 2.97 -22.41
CA ASP A 77 11.29 1.65 -22.15
C ASP A 77 11.37 1.43 -20.63
N PHE A 78 10.28 1.73 -19.93
CA PHE A 78 10.19 1.36 -18.53
C PHE A 78 10.25 -0.16 -18.54
N PRO A 79 11.26 -0.78 -17.89
CA PRO A 79 11.08 -2.17 -17.53
C PRO A 79 9.70 -2.24 -16.86
N PRO A 80 8.86 -3.25 -17.20
CA PRO A 80 7.65 -3.49 -16.44
C PRO A 80 8.06 -3.39 -14.98
N PRO A 81 7.22 -2.79 -14.11
CA PRO A 81 7.61 -2.61 -12.72
C PRO A 81 8.28 -3.91 -12.33
N THR A 82 9.52 -3.84 -11.85
CA THR A 82 9.90 -4.83 -10.86
C THR A 82 8.74 -4.69 -9.91
N PHE A 83 7.80 -5.64 -9.98
CA PHE A 83 6.94 -5.92 -8.88
C PHE A 83 7.99 -6.27 -7.83
N GLU A 84 8.54 -5.26 -7.14
CA GLU A 84 8.63 -5.33 -5.70
C GLU A 84 7.25 -5.83 -5.38
N PRO A 85 7.12 -7.14 -5.09
CA PRO A 85 5.83 -7.71 -4.93
C PRO A 85 5.20 -6.78 -3.92
N LEU A 86 4.09 -6.15 -4.33
CA LEU A 86 3.10 -5.72 -3.36
C LEU A 86 3.15 -6.83 -2.31
N LEU A 87 3.31 -6.47 -1.05
CA LEU A 87 3.33 -7.40 0.07
C LEU A 87 1.99 -8.20 0.16
N THR A 88 1.26 -8.38 -0.93
CA THR A 88 0.13 -9.27 -1.15
C THR A 88 0.47 -10.71 -0.82
N ALA A 89 1.71 -11.15 -1.04
CA ALA A 89 2.13 -12.51 -0.71
C ALA A 89 2.94 -12.52 0.60
N ILE A 90 2.48 -13.32 1.56
CA ILE A 90 3.24 -13.61 2.78
C ILE A 90 4.38 -14.57 2.42
N PRO A 91 5.66 -14.25 2.72
CA PRO A 91 6.79 -15.12 2.39
C PRO A 91 6.70 -16.50 3.03
N ALA A 92 7.20 -17.54 2.35
CA ALA A 92 7.17 -18.93 2.85
C ALA A 92 7.96 -19.08 4.17
N GLU A 93 9.05 -18.32 4.30
CA GLU A 93 9.91 -18.26 5.47
C GLU A 93 9.14 -17.77 6.70
N PHE A 94 8.15 -16.90 6.51
CA PHE A 94 7.32 -16.42 7.61
C PHE A 94 6.42 -17.54 8.16
N TYR A 95 5.81 -18.36 7.29
CA TYR A 95 5.07 -19.54 7.73
C TYR A 95 5.97 -20.54 8.46
N ALA A 96 7.18 -20.79 7.95
CA ALA A 96 8.16 -21.64 8.62
C ALA A 96 8.52 -21.09 10.01
N ARG A 97 8.69 -19.77 10.14
CA ARG A 97 8.95 -19.09 11.43
C ARG A 97 7.79 -19.25 12.41
N VAL A 98 6.54 -19.11 11.94
CA VAL A 98 5.34 -19.34 12.78
C VAL A 98 5.29 -20.77 13.28
N LEU A 99 5.49 -21.76 12.40
CA LEU A 99 5.47 -23.18 12.75
C LEU A 99 6.61 -23.54 13.72
N SER A 100 7.81 -23.01 13.48
CA SER A 100 8.96 -23.19 14.38
C SER A 100 8.67 -22.58 15.76
N THR A 101 8.06 -21.40 15.82
CA THR A 101 7.67 -20.75 17.08
C THR A 101 6.63 -21.59 17.82
N LEU A 102 5.62 -22.12 17.12
CA LEU A 102 4.60 -23.00 17.72
C LEU A 102 5.22 -24.27 18.33
N ALA A 103 6.19 -24.87 17.65
CA ALA A 103 6.83 -26.13 18.07
C ALA A 103 7.85 -25.96 19.22
N SER A 104 8.55 -24.82 19.26
CA SER A 104 9.64 -24.57 20.22
C SER A 104 9.21 -23.79 21.47
N THR A 105 8.05 -23.11 21.44
CA THR A 105 7.58 -22.30 22.56
C THR A 105 6.80 -23.14 23.57
N THR A 106 7.05 -22.88 24.85
CA THR A 106 6.29 -23.47 25.97
C THR A 106 4.81 -23.12 25.88
N GLU A 107 3.95 -24.03 26.33
CA GLU A 107 2.50 -23.94 26.13
C GLU A 107 1.90 -22.61 26.64
N ASN A 108 2.35 -22.15 27.81
CA ASN A 108 1.88 -20.91 28.43
C ASN A 108 2.21 -19.65 27.62
N LEU A 109 3.30 -19.67 26.83
CA LEU A 109 3.75 -18.52 26.03
C LEU A 109 3.38 -18.65 24.55
N ARG A 110 2.92 -19.83 24.12
CA ARG A 110 2.68 -20.16 22.71
C ARG A 110 1.67 -19.20 22.08
N PHE A 111 0.52 -19.01 22.73
CA PHE A 111 -0.53 -18.11 22.21
C PHE A 111 0.01 -16.69 22.01
N TRP A 112 0.60 -16.12 23.05
CA TRP A 112 1.11 -14.74 23.00
C TRP A 112 2.22 -14.58 21.95
N SER A 113 3.20 -15.49 21.94
CA SER A 113 4.36 -15.41 21.05
C SER A 113 3.95 -15.53 19.58
N THR A 114 3.05 -16.47 19.27
CA THR A 114 2.52 -16.65 17.92
C THR A 114 1.67 -15.46 17.49
N CYS A 115 0.76 -14.98 18.34
CA CYS A 115 -0.06 -13.81 18.02
C CYS A 115 0.80 -12.57 17.78
N ASN A 116 1.75 -12.26 18.66
CA ASN A 116 2.64 -11.11 18.50
C ASN A 116 3.43 -11.17 17.18
N LEU A 117 3.97 -12.35 16.84
CA LEU A 117 4.72 -12.55 15.60
C LEU A 117 3.87 -12.35 14.34
N ILE A 118 2.60 -12.78 14.37
CA ILE A 118 1.63 -12.60 13.28
C ILE A 118 1.19 -11.15 13.17
N LEU A 119 0.85 -10.51 14.29
CA LEU A 119 0.36 -9.13 14.30
C LEU A 119 1.43 -8.14 13.82
N GLN A 120 2.69 -8.34 14.20
CA GLN A 120 3.79 -7.49 13.70
C GLN A 120 3.97 -7.61 12.19
N GLN A 121 3.91 -8.83 11.64
CA GLN A 121 3.96 -9.03 10.19
C GLN A 121 2.74 -8.41 9.51
N ALA A 122 1.54 -8.60 10.07
CA ALA A 122 0.31 -8.06 9.53
C ALA A 122 0.31 -6.52 9.49
N LEU A 123 0.80 -5.84 10.53
CA LEU A 123 0.95 -4.39 10.53
C LEU A 123 1.89 -3.90 9.42
N GLY A 124 3.03 -4.57 9.22
CA GLY A 124 3.95 -4.23 8.14
C GLY A 124 3.36 -4.41 6.75
N HIS A 125 2.45 -5.38 6.58
CA HIS A 125 1.78 -5.65 5.31
C HIS A 125 0.55 -4.75 5.06
N LEU A 126 -0.24 -4.48 6.09
CA LEU A 126 -1.53 -3.80 5.99
C LEU A 126 -1.42 -2.28 6.19
N ASP A 127 -0.41 -1.82 6.93
CA ASP A 127 -0.13 -0.40 7.15
C ASP A 127 1.34 -0.06 6.87
N PRO A 128 1.84 -0.30 5.63
CA PRO A 128 3.24 -0.06 5.28
C PRO A 128 3.66 1.41 5.44
N GLU A 129 2.70 2.34 5.30
CA GLU A 129 2.92 3.78 5.47
C GLU A 129 2.64 4.29 6.90
N ARG A 130 2.29 3.40 7.85
CA ARG A 130 2.00 3.73 9.26
C ARG A 130 0.96 4.85 9.43
N ARG A 131 -0.13 4.77 8.69
CA ARG A 131 -1.24 5.73 8.72
C ARG A 131 -2.14 5.57 9.96
N GLY A 132 -1.86 4.61 10.84
CA GLY A 132 -2.49 4.49 12.15
C GLY A 132 -3.42 3.28 12.29
N MET A 133 -3.01 2.14 11.74
CA MET A 133 -3.78 0.89 11.89
C MET A 133 -3.54 0.24 13.26
N SER A 134 -4.60 -0.31 13.84
CA SER A 134 -4.58 -1.16 15.04
C SER A 134 -5.26 -2.50 14.73
N ILE A 135 -4.76 -3.58 15.34
CA ILE A 135 -5.25 -4.94 15.10
C ILE A 135 -5.46 -5.62 16.45
N TRP A 136 -6.67 -6.12 16.68
CA TRP A 136 -7.05 -6.86 17.89
C TRP A 136 -7.36 -8.32 17.59
N VAL A 137 -6.91 -9.21 18.49
CA VAL A 137 -7.31 -10.61 18.52
C VAL A 137 -8.42 -10.79 19.54
N VAL A 138 -9.62 -11.08 19.04
CA VAL A 138 -10.80 -11.34 19.86
C VAL A 138 -11.21 -12.80 19.77
N ARG A 139 -11.63 -13.39 20.90
CA ARG A 139 -12.15 -14.76 20.98
C ARG A 139 -13.64 -14.75 21.24
N CYS A 140 -14.37 -15.62 20.57
CA CYS A 140 -15.76 -15.92 20.92
C CYS A 140 -15.82 -16.53 22.32
N MET A 141 -16.70 -16.02 23.16
CA MET A 141 -17.03 -16.70 24.42
C MET A 141 -17.83 -17.97 24.12
N PRO A 142 -17.76 -18.99 24.99
CA PRO A 142 -18.55 -20.22 24.81
C PRO A 142 -20.04 -19.92 24.61
N PRO A 143 -20.75 -20.65 23.73
CA PRO A 143 -22.18 -20.48 23.55
C PRO A 143 -22.91 -20.68 24.88
N SER A 144 -23.87 -19.80 25.19
CA SER A 144 -24.56 -19.84 26.48
C SER A 144 -26.04 -19.49 26.37
N GLY A 145 -26.77 -19.78 27.45
CA GLY A 145 -28.21 -19.58 27.56
C GLY A 145 -29.05 -20.61 26.81
N THR A 146 -30.36 -20.39 26.82
CA THR A 146 -31.38 -21.31 26.28
C THR A 146 -31.26 -21.58 24.78
N TYR A 147 -30.68 -20.63 24.03
CA TYR A 147 -30.56 -20.73 22.58
C TYR A 147 -29.18 -21.20 22.09
N HIS A 148 -28.24 -21.49 23.01
CA HIS A 148 -26.90 -21.99 22.71
C HIS A 148 -26.15 -21.16 21.64
N LYS A 149 -26.14 -19.83 21.79
CA LYS A 149 -25.47 -18.89 20.86
C LYS A 149 -24.32 -18.17 21.55
N VAL A 150 -23.31 -17.77 20.78
CA VAL A 150 -22.27 -16.82 21.20
C VAL A 150 -22.91 -15.44 21.31
N ARG A 151 -22.74 -14.77 22.45
CA ARG A 151 -23.31 -13.44 22.72
C ARG A 151 -22.27 -12.36 23.04
N SER A 152 -21.01 -12.74 23.18
CA SER A 152 -19.94 -11.84 23.54
C SER A 152 -18.60 -12.30 22.96
N LEU A 153 -17.72 -11.31 22.81
CA LEU A 153 -16.33 -11.49 22.41
C LEU A 153 -15.43 -11.05 23.56
N ARG A 154 -14.28 -11.70 23.71
CA ARG A 154 -13.25 -11.34 24.67
C ARG A 154 -11.97 -10.96 23.92
N GLU A 155 -11.50 -9.75 24.14
CA GLU A 155 -10.19 -9.31 23.68
C GLU A 155 -9.09 -10.15 24.35
N SER A 156 -8.12 -10.57 23.55
CA SER A 156 -7.02 -11.43 23.99
C SER A 156 -5.64 -10.80 23.75
N VAL A 157 -5.47 -10.07 22.66
CA VAL A 157 -4.26 -9.30 22.30
C VAL A 157 -4.70 -8.05 21.54
N GLY A 158 -4.10 -6.90 21.83
CA GLY A 158 -4.48 -5.59 21.31
C GLY A 158 -3.43 -4.54 21.62
#